data_AF-A0A8S0Q6K5-F1
#
_entry.id   AF-A0A8S0Q6K5-F1
#
_cell.length_a   1.000
_cell.length_b   1.000
_cell.length_c   1.000
_cell.angle_alpha   90.00
_cell.angle_beta   90.00
_cell.angle_gamma   90.00
#
_symmetry.space_group_name_H-M   'P 1'
#
loop_
_entity.id
_entity.type
_entity.pdbx_description
1 polymer ?
#
loop_
_entity_poly.entity_id
_entity_poly.type
_entity_poly.pdbx_seq_one_letter_code
_entity_poly.pdbx_strand_id
1 'polypeptide(L)'
;AFKASKSKQAELGSVVEQLTSTNKVLTTEVHLCWSKVNALTKRVENSDNLQKIALTALEAANKKKTELKAKVEELTSEVADLKQWLEEIGPAAVDEYIAHFHETAKYDGLRMYSRGVAYNEVFKRLVKLYPELDLASMMEEFIPAEPSTFTDDKVGSKAVSDEGNVA
;
A
#
# COMPACT_ATOMS: atom_id res chain seq x y z
N ALA A 1 -100.61 13.41 16.06
CA ALA A 1 -99.83 12.54 15.15
C ALA A 1 -98.96 13.33 14.17
N PHE A 2 -99.51 14.22 13.34
CA PHE A 2 -98.79 14.94 12.27
C PHE A 2 -97.58 15.80 12.73
N LYS A 3 -97.73 16.61 13.80
CA LYS A 3 -96.60 17.41 14.36
C LYS A 3 -95.43 16.54 14.85
N ALA A 4 -95.72 15.41 15.49
CA ALA A 4 -94.69 14.48 15.98
C ALA A 4 -93.95 13.77 14.82
N SER A 5 -94.67 13.44 13.74
CA SER A 5 -94.07 12.88 12.53
C SER A 5 -93.14 13.90 11.84
N LYS A 6 -93.57 15.17 11.75
CA LYS A 6 -92.75 16.25 11.16
C LYS A 6 -91.49 16.56 11.98
N SER A 7 -91.59 16.50 13.31
CA SER A 7 -90.44 16.64 14.22
C SER A 7 -89.41 15.53 14.02
N LYS A 8 -89.85 14.26 13.99
CA LYS A 8 -88.95 13.11 13.73
C LYS A 8 -88.29 13.18 12.36
N GLN A 9 -89.01 13.67 11.35
CA GLN A 9 -88.47 13.82 10.00
C GLN A 9 -87.36 14.89 9.93
N ALA A 10 -87.51 16.00 10.65
CA ALA A 10 -86.47 17.02 10.76
C ALA A 10 -85.22 16.50 11.49
N GLU A 11 -85.43 15.72 12.57
CA GLU A 11 -84.36 15.11 13.36
C GLU A 11 -83.56 14.08 12.53
N LEU A 12 -84.26 13.22 11.78
CA LEU A 12 -83.65 12.30 10.81
C LEU A 12 -82.84 13.03 9.74
N GLY A 13 -83.36 14.15 9.20
CA GLY A 13 -82.65 14.98 8.22
C GLY A 13 -81.32 15.50 8.77
N SER A 14 -81.34 16.04 9.99
CA SER A 14 -80.12 16.55 10.66
C SER A 14 -79.08 15.44 10.88
N VAL A 15 -79.49 14.24 11.28
CA VAL A 15 -78.58 13.10 11.48
C VAL A 15 -77.95 12.67 10.16
N VAL A 16 -78.73 12.64 9.07
CA VAL A 16 -78.23 12.29 7.73
C VAL A 16 -77.19 13.30 7.23
N GLU A 17 -77.43 14.61 7.42
CA GLU A 17 -76.47 15.65 7.06
C GLU A 17 -75.16 15.50 7.87
N GLN A 18 -75.27 15.27 9.17
CA GLN A 18 -74.10 15.06 10.04
C GLN A 18 -73.31 13.81 9.61
N LEU A 19 -73.97 12.68 9.37
CA LEU A 19 -73.33 11.46 8.88
C LEU A 19 -72.66 11.67 7.52
N THR A 20 -73.28 12.42 6.62
CA THR A 20 -72.72 12.76 5.31
C THR A 20 -71.45 13.61 5.46
N SER A 21 -71.46 14.58 6.37
CA SER A 21 -70.28 15.41 6.67
C SER A 21 -69.15 14.56 7.26
N THR A 22 -69.45 13.73 8.27
CA THR A 22 -68.46 12.83 8.88
C THR A 22 -67.88 11.85 7.87
N ASN A 23 -68.69 11.30 6.98
CA ASN A 23 -68.24 10.36 5.95
C ASN A 23 -67.26 11.02 4.97
N LYS A 24 -67.51 12.28 4.57
CA LYS A 24 -66.56 13.05 3.74
C LYS A 24 -65.22 13.27 4.44
N VAL A 25 -65.23 13.61 5.73
CA VAL A 25 -64.01 13.79 6.53
C VAL A 25 -63.23 12.46 6.61
N LEU A 26 -63.89 11.38 7.02
CA LEU A 26 -63.29 10.05 7.12
C LEU A 26 -62.70 9.56 5.78
N THR A 27 -63.41 9.78 4.66
CA THR A 27 -62.90 9.43 3.33
C THR A 27 -61.58 10.14 3.04
N THR A 28 -61.49 11.41 3.40
CA THR A 28 -60.27 12.23 3.20
C THR A 28 -59.12 11.72 4.08
N GLU A 29 -59.39 11.43 5.35
CA GLU A 29 -58.40 10.89 6.29
C GLU A 29 -57.89 9.51 5.86
N VAL A 30 -58.78 8.63 5.38
CA VAL A 30 -58.42 7.31 4.85
C VAL A 30 -57.49 7.45 3.65
N HIS A 31 -57.80 8.36 2.71
CA HIS A 31 -56.91 8.63 1.57
C HIS A 31 -55.54 9.13 2.01
N LEU A 32 -55.48 10.05 2.96
CA LEU A 32 -54.21 10.59 3.49
C LEU A 32 -53.39 9.51 4.21
N CYS A 33 -54.04 8.69 5.04
CA CYS A 33 -53.42 7.53 5.69
C CYS A 33 -52.89 6.54 4.66
N TRP A 34 -53.66 6.22 3.62
CA TRP A 34 -53.23 5.32 2.56
C TRP A 34 -51.99 5.86 1.82
N SER A 35 -51.98 7.15 1.48
CA SER A 35 -50.80 7.79 0.87
C SER A 35 -49.57 7.72 1.78
N LYS A 36 -49.74 7.94 3.09
CA LYS A 36 -48.65 7.87 4.06
C LYS A 36 -48.11 6.45 4.22
N VAL A 37 -48.99 5.45 4.29
CA VAL A 37 -48.60 4.03 4.34
C VAL A 37 -47.79 3.67 3.10
N ASN A 38 -48.27 4.04 1.90
CA ASN A 38 -47.56 3.76 0.66
C ASN A 38 -46.15 4.41 0.61
N ALA A 39 -46.03 5.65 1.11
CA ALA A 39 -44.74 6.33 1.21
C ALA A 39 -43.79 5.64 2.21
N LEU A 40 -44.30 5.17 3.34
CA LEU A 40 -43.53 4.42 4.34
C LEU A 40 -43.10 3.05 3.82
N THR A 41 -43.97 2.32 3.13
CA THR A 41 -43.65 1.04 2.49
C THR A 41 -42.45 1.18 1.56
N LYS A 42 -42.46 2.18 0.66
CA LYS A 42 -41.32 2.45 -0.24
C LYS A 42 -40.04 2.79 0.50
N ARG A 43 -40.12 3.51 1.62
CA ARG A 43 -38.95 3.84 2.46
C ARG A 43 -38.36 2.60 3.12
N VAL A 44 -39.21 1.69 3.61
CA VAL A 44 -38.78 0.42 4.20
C VAL A 44 -38.11 -0.46 3.15
N GLU A 45 -38.72 -0.62 1.96
CA GLU A 45 -38.13 -1.38 0.86
C GLU A 45 -36.74 -0.83 0.45
N ASN A 46 -36.61 0.50 0.37
CA ASN A 46 -35.33 1.12 0.08
C ASN A 46 -34.30 0.89 1.21
N SER A 47 -34.73 0.98 2.47
CA SER A 47 -33.87 0.68 3.63
C SER A 47 -33.38 -0.77 3.61
N ASP A 48 -34.26 -1.72 3.33
CA ASP A 48 -33.91 -3.15 3.25
C ASP A 48 -32.89 -3.42 2.14
N ASN A 49 -33.04 -2.75 0.98
CA ASN A 49 -32.07 -2.85 -0.10
C ASN A 49 -30.71 -2.27 0.28
N LEU A 50 -30.68 -1.10 0.93
CA LEU A 50 -29.45 -0.50 1.43
C LEU A 50 -28.76 -1.37 2.48
N GLN A 51 -29.53 -1.99 3.39
CA GLN A 51 -28.99 -2.93 4.37
C GLN A 51 -28.36 -4.16 3.71
N LYS A 52 -28.99 -4.73 2.69
CA LYS A 52 -28.41 -5.85 1.92
C LYS A 52 -27.09 -5.47 1.26
N ILE A 53 -27.03 -4.28 0.64
CA ILE A 53 -25.79 -3.77 0.02
C ILE A 53 -24.69 -3.54 1.08
N ALA A 54 -25.05 -2.98 2.24
CA ALA A 54 -24.10 -2.77 3.32
C ALA A 54 -23.57 -4.09 3.88
N LEU A 55 -24.43 -5.11 4.00
CA LEU A 55 -24.05 -6.43 4.47
C LEU A 55 -23.06 -7.10 3.51
N THR A 56 -23.33 -7.08 2.21
CA THR A 56 -22.43 -7.68 1.21
C THR A 56 -21.08 -6.96 1.14
N ALA A 57 -21.08 -5.62 1.27
CA ALA A 57 -19.84 -4.84 1.34
C ALA A 57 -19.03 -5.19 2.61
N LEU A 58 -19.70 -5.38 3.74
CA LEU A 58 -19.05 -5.77 5.00
C LEU A 58 -18.44 -7.17 4.91
N GLU A 59 -19.14 -8.13 4.31
CA GLU A 59 -18.63 -9.49 4.07
C GLU A 59 -17.39 -9.47 3.17
N ALA A 60 -17.42 -8.70 2.08
CA ALA A 60 -16.27 -8.54 1.19
C ALA A 60 -15.06 -7.91 1.90
N ALA A 61 -15.29 -6.88 2.73
CA ALA A 61 -14.25 -6.24 3.52
C ALA A 61 -13.63 -7.20 4.55
N ASN A 62 -14.45 -8.02 5.22
CA ASN A 62 -13.98 -9.03 6.15
C ASN A 62 -13.14 -10.11 5.46
N LYS A 63 -13.54 -10.56 4.28
CA LYS A 63 -12.76 -11.52 3.48
C LYS A 63 -11.39 -10.94 3.12
N LYS A 64 -11.35 -9.71 2.61
CA LYS A 64 -10.10 -9.02 2.28
C LYS A 64 -9.20 -8.83 3.50
N LYS A 65 -9.79 -8.52 4.66
CA LYS A 65 -9.06 -8.42 5.94
C LYS A 65 -8.40 -9.75 6.32
N THR A 66 -9.10 -10.87 6.16
CA THR A 66 -8.53 -12.20 6.43
C THR A 66 -7.40 -12.56 5.47
N GLU A 67 -7.54 -12.25 4.18
CA GLU A 67 -6.50 -12.48 3.16
C GLU A 67 -5.24 -11.65 3.45
N LEU A 68 -5.42 -10.36 3.76
CA LEU A 68 -4.30 -9.48 4.12
C LEU A 68 -3.60 -9.94 5.40
N LYS A 69 -4.35 -10.43 6.39
CA LYS A 69 -3.75 -10.96 7.63
C LYS A 69 -2.88 -12.19 7.33
N ALA A 70 -3.34 -13.09 6.46
CA ALA A 70 -2.56 -14.25 6.03
C ALA A 70 -1.28 -13.83 5.29
N LYS A 71 -1.37 -12.85 4.38
CA LYS A 71 -0.20 -12.34 3.66
C LYS A 71 0.83 -11.66 4.58
N VAL A 72 0.37 -10.94 5.59
CA VAL A 72 1.26 -10.35 6.61
C VAL A 72 1.99 -11.42 7.39
N GLU A 73 1.30 -12.51 7.77
CA GLU A 73 1.93 -13.62 8.48
C GLU A 73 3.02 -14.30 7.63
N GLU A 74 2.69 -14.59 6.36
CA GLU A 74 3.62 -15.17 5.39
C GLU A 74 4.87 -14.29 5.21
N LEU A 75 4.70 -13.00 4.93
CA LEU A 75 5.82 -12.06 4.78
C LEU A 75 6.62 -11.89 6.08
N THR A 76 5.97 -11.99 7.24
CA THR A 76 6.67 -11.93 8.53
C THR A 76 7.58 -13.14 8.70
N SER A 77 7.13 -14.33 8.29
CA SER A 77 7.94 -15.54 8.27
C SER A 77 9.10 -15.42 7.29
N GLU A 78 8.86 -14.99 6.05
CA GLU A 78 9.91 -14.83 5.04
C GLU A 78 11.00 -13.84 5.50
N VAL A 79 10.60 -12.72 6.11
CA VAL A 79 11.55 -11.75 6.66
C VAL A 79 12.35 -12.33 7.82
N ALA A 80 11.74 -13.17 8.66
CA ALA A 80 12.45 -13.86 9.73
C ALA A 80 13.49 -14.84 9.17
N ASP A 81 13.12 -15.64 8.17
CA ASP A 81 14.00 -16.59 7.50
C ASP A 81 15.18 -15.89 6.81
N LEU A 82 14.92 -14.80 6.09
CA LEU A 82 15.97 -14.00 5.44
C LEU A 82 16.91 -13.34 6.43
N LYS A 83 16.39 -12.86 7.58
CA LYS A 83 17.23 -12.32 8.65
C LYS A 83 18.12 -13.41 9.24
N GLN A 84 17.56 -14.58 9.52
CA GLN A 84 18.33 -15.71 10.04
C GLN A 84 19.42 -16.12 9.03
N TRP A 85 19.07 -16.25 7.75
CA TRP A 85 20.03 -16.56 6.69
C TRP A 85 21.15 -15.52 6.62
N LEU A 86 20.83 -14.23 6.72
CA LEU A 86 21.81 -13.15 6.73
C LEU A 86 22.72 -13.19 7.97
N GLU A 87 22.18 -13.53 9.14
CA GLU A 87 22.96 -13.71 10.36
C GLU A 87 23.90 -14.92 10.29
N GLU A 88 23.46 -16.02 9.68
CA GLU A 88 24.23 -17.26 9.55
C GLU A 88 25.31 -17.19 8.47
N ILE A 89 24.97 -16.68 7.28
CA ILE A 89 25.84 -16.73 6.10
C ILE A 89 26.52 -15.39 5.82
N GLY A 90 25.91 -14.27 6.22
CA GLY A 90 26.43 -12.93 5.97
C GLY A 90 27.89 -12.75 6.45
N PRO A 91 28.23 -13.10 7.70
CA PRO A 91 29.61 -12.98 8.19
C PRO A 91 30.59 -13.81 7.36
N ALA A 92 30.27 -15.07 7.08
CA ALA A 92 31.14 -15.96 6.31
C ALA A 92 31.36 -15.46 4.87
N ALA A 93 30.31 -14.98 4.20
CA ALA A 93 30.40 -14.41 2.87
C ALA A 93 31.24 -13.11 2.84
N VAL A 94 31.12 -12.28 3.89
CA VAL A 94 31.95 -11.07 4.04
C VAL A 94 33.41 -11.44 4.30
N ASP A 95 33.67 -12.41 5.16
CA ASP A 95 35.03 -12.89 5.45
C ASP A 95 35.69 -13.49 4.21
N GLU A 96 34.96 -14.31 3.44
CA GLU A 96 35.42 -14.85 2.17
C GLU A 96 35.72 -13.72 1.16
N TYR A 97 34.83 -12.73 1.05
CA TYR A 97 35.07 -11.57 0.20
C TYR A 97 36.33 -10.79 0.62
N ILE A 98 36.56 -10.58 1.91
CA ILE A 98 37.75 -9.89 2.42
C ILE A 98 39.01 -10.72 2.13
N ALA A 99 38.98 -12.03 2.37
CA ALA A 99 40.11 -12.92 2.12
C ALA A 99 40.52 -12.91 0.64
N HIS A 100 39.53 -12.90 -0.26
CA HIS A 100 39.74 -12.91 -1.71
C HIS A 100 39.64 -11.52 -2.36
N PHE A 101 39.61 -10.44 -1.58
CA PHE A 101 39.45 -9.08 -2.12
C PHE A 101 40.54 -8.76 -3.14
N HIS A 102 41.75 -9.26 -2.92
CA HIS A 102 42.91 -9.09 -3.77
C HIS A 102 42.77 -9.70 -5.19
N GLU A 103 41.82 -10.62 -5.36
CA GLU A 103 41.50 -11.24 -6.66
C GLU A 103 40.44 -10.44 -7.45
N THR A 104 39.88 -9.38 -6.84
CA THR A 104 38.84 -8.56 -7.46
C THR A 104 39.43 -7.39 -8.25
N ALA A 105 38.77 -6.98 -9.33
CA ALA A 105 39.15 -5.78 -10.08
C ALA A 105 39.17 -4.49 -9.22
N LYS A 106 38.39 -4.47 -8.11
CA LYS A 106 38.39 -3.38 -7.13
C LYS A 106 39.73 -3.27 -6.40
N TYR A 107 40.45 -4.38 -6.22
CA TYR A 107 41.78 -4.35 -5.62
C TYR A 107 42.81 -3.71 -6.54
N ASP A 108 42.74 -3.91 -7.85
CA ASP A 108 43.66 -3.24 -8.79
C ASP A 108 43.53 -1.72 -8.72
N GLY A 109 42.29 -1.21 -8.67
CA GLY A 109 42.03 0.22 -8.43
C GLY A 109 42.61 0.71 -7.09
N LEU A 110 42.35 -0.02 -6.00
CA LEU A 110 42.89 0.30 -4.68
C LEU A 110 44.43 0.28 -4.65
N ARG A 111 45.04 -0.70 -5.31
CA ARG A 111 46.49 -0.87 -5.42
C ARG A 111 47.12 0.27 -6.20
N MET A 112 46.54 0.67 -7.33
CA MET A 112 47.01 1.80 -8.13
C MET A 112 46.91 3.12 -7.36
N TYR A 113 45.78 3.35 -6.69
CA TYR A 113 45.58 4.53 -5.84
C TYR A 113 46.61 4.60 -4.71
N SER A 114 46.76 3.51 -3.94
CA SER A 114 47.69 3.45 -2.79
C SER A 114 49.14 3.66 -3.24
N ARG A 115 49.50 3.12 -4.40
CA ARG A 115 50.80 3.32 -5.03
C ARG A 115 51.03 4.81 -5.39
N GLY A 116 50.05 5.47 -6.00
CA GLY A 116 50.12 6.90 -6.31
C GLY A 116 50.30 7.78 -5.06
N VAL A 117 49.59 7.47 -3.97
CA VAL A 117 49.76 8.16 -2.67
C VAL A 117 51.17 7.99 -2.13
N ALA A 118 51.70 6.77 -2.13
CA ALA A 118 53.05 6.48 -1.66
C ALA A 118 54.13 7.21 -2.49
N TYR A 119 54.01 7.19 -3.82
CA TYR A 119 54.94 7.90 -4.69
C TYR A 119 54.90 9.41 -4.49
N ASN A 120 53.70 10.00 -4.41
CA ASN A 120 53.56 11.43 -4.16
C ASN A 120 54.28 11.88 -2.86
N GLU A 121 54.20 11.08 -1.80
CA GLU A 121 54.91 11.38 -0.54
C GLU A 121 56.44 11.31 -0.70
N VAL A 122 56.96 10.32 -1.45
CA VAL A 122 58.40 10.22 -1.76
C VAL A 122 58.86 11.41 -2.60
N PHE A 123 58.10 11.78 -3.64
CA PHE A 123 58.43 12.91 -4.50
C PHE A 123 58.44 14.23 -3.75
N LYS A 124 57.47 14.48 -2.84
CA LYS A 124 57.48 15.65 -1.96
C LYS A 124 58.78 15.76 -1.14
N ARG A 125 59.31 14.63 -0.67
CA ARG A 125 60.58 14.60 0.08
C ARG A 125 61.79 14.83 -0.83
N LEU A 126 61.79 14.26 -2.03
CA LEU A 126 62.88 14.44 -3.01
C LEU A 126 63.00 15.88 -3.48
N VAL A 127 61.88 16.52 -3.82
CA VAL A 127 61.85 17.96 -4.19
C VAL A 127 62.43 18.82 -3.07
N LYS A 128 62.18 18.47 -1.80
CA LYS A 128 62.72 19.19 -0.65
C LYS A 128 64.24 19.00 -0.49
N LEU A 129 64.78 17.83 -0.82
CA LEU A 129 66.20 17.50 -0.65
C LEU A 129 67.06 17.94 -1.86
N TYR A 130 66.47 17.93 -3.05
CA TYR A 130 67.16 18.22 -4.31
C TYR A 130 66.32 19.18 -5.17
N PRO A 131 66.27 20.48 -4.81
CA PRO A 131 65.38 21.45 -5.47
C PRO A 131 65.81 21.78 -6.91
N GLU A 132 67.07 21.56 -7.26
CA GLU A 132 67.62 21.81 -8.60
C GLU A 132 67.36 20.67 -9.59
N LEU A 133 66.80 19.55 -9.13
CA LEU A 133 66.50 18.40 -9.97
C LEU A 133 65.08 18.51 -10.52
N ASP A 134 64.93 18.47 -11.84
CA ASP A 134 63.60 18.47 -12.47
C ASP A 134 62.92 17.11 -12.27
N LEU A 135 62.14 17.04 -11.20
CA LEU A 135 61.36 15.87 -10.81
C LEU A 135 59.94 15.90 -11.37
N ALA A 136 59.52 16.98 -12.05
CA ALA A 136 58.15 17.14 -12.52
C ALA A 136 57.79 16.08 -13.58
N SER A 137 58.70 15.81 -14.52
CA SER A 137 58.51 14.77 -15.54
C SER A 137 58.49 13.35 -14.95
N MET A 138 59.23 13.08 -13.87
CA MET A 138 59.13 11.80 -13.16
C MET A 138 57.80 11.67 -12.42
N MET A 139 57.27 12.76 -11.85
CA MET A 139 55.99 12.72 -11.14
C MET A 139 54.83 12.35 -12.07
N GLU A 140 54.82 12.84 -13.32
CA GLU A 140 53.81 12.46 -14.33
C GLU A 140 53.86 10.98 -14.73
N GLU A 141 55.04 10.35 -14.72
CA GLU A 141 55.19 8.92 -15.05
C GLU A 141 54.65 8.00 -13.94
N PHE A 142 54.87 8.40 -12.67
CA PHE A 142 54.57 7.54 -11.50
C PHE A 142 53.23 7.83 -10.83
N ILE A 143 52.67 9.03 -11.01
CA ILE A 143 51.36 9.42 -10.51
C ILE A 143 50.39 9.31 -11.70
N PRO A 144 49.59 8.24 -11.82
CA PRO A 144 48.65 8.12 -12.92
C PRO A 144 47.67 9.31 -12.91
N ALA A 145 47.42 9.87 -14.09
CA ALA A 145 46.40 10.88 -14.32
C ALA A 145 45.02 10.25 -14.05
N GLU A 146 44.53 10.50 -12.84
CA GLU A 146 43.26 10.04 -12.28
C GLU A 146 43.19 8.54 -11.93
N PRO A 147 42.66 8.19 -10.74
CA PRO A 147 42.30 6.81 -10.47
C PRO A 147 41.21 6.40 -11.46
N SER A 148 41.45 5.35 -12.25
CA SER A 148 40.43 4.71 -13.08
C SER A 148 39.18 4.58 -12.22
N THR A 149 38.12 5.30 -12.60
CA THR A 149 36.86 5.34 -11.88
C THR A 149 36.46 3.91 -11.56
N PHE A 150 36.13 3.64 -10.30
CA PHE A 150 35.52 2.38 -9.89
C PHE A 150 34.33 2.10 -10.80
N THR A 151 34.54 1.31 -11.87
CA THR A 151 33.45 0.84 -12.69
C THR A 151 32.78 -0.25 -11.87
N ASP A 152 31.56 0.02 -11.42
CA ASP A 152 30.68 -1.01 -10.87
C ASP A 152 30.44 -2.03 -11.99
N ASP A 153 31.27 -3.06 -12.02
CA ASP A 153 30.99 -4.23 -12.84
C ASP A 153 29.71 -4.86 -12.30
N LYS A 154 28.72 -4.89 -13.19
CA LYS A 154 27.39 -5.43 -12.99
C LYS A 154 27.46 -6.70 -12.16
N VAL A 155 26.80 -6.67 -11.00
CA VAL A 155 26.41 -7.87 -10.26
C VAL A 155 25.79 -8.83 -11.25
N GLY A 156 26.55 -9.88 -11.59
CA GLY A 156 26.06 -10.99 -12.37
C GLY A 156 24.96 -11.65 -11.56
N SER A 157 23.71 -11.27 -11.86
CA SER A 157 22.52 -11.99 -11.45
C SER A 157 22.66 -13.40 -12.01
N LYS A 158 23.20 -14.32 -11.21
CA LYS A 158 23.19 -15.75 -11.53
C LYS A 158 21.72 -16.15 -11.48
N ALA A 159 21.14 -16.32 -12.67
CA ALA A 159 19.80 -16.82 -12.85
C ALA A 159 19.66 -18.09 -11.99
N VAL A 160 18.73 -18.04 -11.04
CA VAL A 160 18.18 -19.24 -10.41
C VAL A 160 17.57 -20.03 -11.55
N SER A 161 18.23 -21.14 -11.91
CA SER A 161 17.69 -22.13 -12.82
C SER A 161 16.47 -22.75 -12.16
N ASP A 162 15.32 -22.32 -12.64
CA ASP A 162 14.01 -22.89 -12.41
C ASP A 162 13.99 -24.27 -13.10
N GLU A 163 14.43 -25.31 -12.38
CA GLU A 163 14.13 -26.69 -12.77
C GLU A 163 12.68 -26.99 -12.41
N GLY A 164 11.78 -26.53 -13.28
CA GLY A 164 10.53 -27.21 -13.50
C GLY A 164 10.83 -28.61 -14.04
N ASN A 165 10.64 -29.63 -13.22
CA ASN A 165 10.30 -30.94 -13.75
C ASN A 165 9.03 -31.48 -13.07
N VAL A 166 7.99 -31.45 -13.89
CA VAL A 166 6.70 -32.10 -13.67
C VAL A 166 6.88 -33.60 -13.82
N ALA A 167 6.44 -34.37 -12.82
CA ALA A 167 5.77 -35.65 -12.98
C ALA A 167 4.87 -35.90 -11.78
#